data_AF-A0A7S3I7X7-F1
#
_entry.id   AF-A0A7S3I7X7-F1
#
_cell.length_a   1.000
_cell.length_b   1.000
_cell.length_c   1.000
_cell.angle_alpha   90.00
_cell.angle_beta   90.00
_cell.angle_gamma   90.00
#
_symmetry.space_group_name_H-M   'P 1'
#
loop_
_entity.id
_entity.type
_entity.pdbx_description
1 polymer ?
#
loop_
_entity_poly.entity_id
_entity_poly.type
_entity_poly.pdbx_seq_one_letter_code
_entity_poly.pdbx_strand_id
1 'polypeptide(L)'
;MAYQLACLGVTISDWRELGIQALLNKEFYFARKAFMHIRELKYIDLCETAEEMQNINNLNETWLQSEIMAFQGKFKEAAMNYIKAGQTDKAVEIYTSLKKFTEAKELIRKHGKGKMGDQPYLNPQ
;
A
#
# COMPACT_ATOMS: atom_id res chain seq x y z
N MET A 1 15.24 33.88 10.19
CA MET A 1 16.32 33.10 9.55
C MET A 1 16.64 31.79 10.29
N ALA A 2 16.90 31.81 11.62
CA ALA A 2 17.26 30.58 12.37
C ALA A 2 16.14 29.52 12.49
N TYR A 3 14.87 29.92 12.63
CA TYR A 3 13.74 28.99 12.74
C TYR A 3 13.48 28.21 11.44
N GLN A 4 13.62 28.85 10.28
CA GLN A 4 13.53 28.17 8.98
C GLN A 4 14.71 27.22 8.74
N LEU A 5 15.91 27.55 9.24
CA LEU A 5 17.09 26.67 9.24
C LEU A 5 16.95 25.47 10.20
N ALA A 6 16.23 25.62 11.32
CA ALA A 6 15.92 24.53 12.23
C ALA A 6 14.83 23.58 11.68
N CYS A 7 13.80 24.13 11.01
CA CYS A 7 12.80 23.33 10.28
C CYS A 7 13.34 22.72 8.97
N LEU A 8 14.51 23.17 8.48
CA LEU A 8 15.24 22.58 7.36
C LEU A 8 15.92 21.25 7.72
N GLY A 9 16.05 20.93 9.02
CA GLY A 9 16.60 19.64 9.46
C GLY A 9 15.65 18.46 9.30
N VAL A 10 14.34 18.71 9.20
CA VAL A 10 13.34 17.66 8.97
C VAL A 10 12.79 17.83 7.55
N THR A 11 13.32 17.02 6.64
CA THR A 11 12.93 17.02 5.24
C THR A 11 11.52 16.43 5.06
N ILE A 12 10.94 16.62 3.87
CA ILE A 12 9.70 15.94 3.48
C ILE A 12 9.85 14.41 3.62
N SER A 13 11.05 13.89 3.35
CA SER A 13 11.36 12.47 3.51
C SER A 13 11.29 12.03 4.97
N ASP A 14 11.79 12.84 5.89
CA ASP A 14 11.78 12.53 7.32
C ASP A 14 10.35 12.55 7.89
N TRP A 15 9.52 13.50 7.46
CA TRP A 15 8.10 13.51 7.79
C TRP A 15 7.36 12.29 7.23
N ARG A 16 7.69 11.86 6.01
CA ARG A 16 7.11 10.66 5.41
C ARG A 16 7.52 9.41 6.19
N GLU A 17 8.80 9.28 6.53
CA GLU A 17 9.29 8.15 7.32
C GLU A 17 8.63 8.13 8.71
N LEU A 18 8.55 9.27 9.39
CA LEU A 18 7.83 9.41 10.66
C LEU A 18 6.37 8.96 10.55
N GLY A 19 5.66 9.41 9.52
CA GLY A 19 4.28 9.00 9.27
C GLY A 19 4.14 7.51 9.04
N ILE A 20 5.06 6.90 8.30
CA ILE A 20 5.09 5.45 8.03
C ILE A 20 5.37 4.67 9.31
N GLN A 21 6.35 5.07 10.11
CA GLN A 21 6.68 4.41 11.38
C GLN A 21 5.50 4.52 12.37
N ALA A 22 4.88 5.69 12.48
CA ALA A 22 3.68 5.86 13.30
C ALA A 22 2.52 4.97 12.82
N LEU A 23 2.31 4.88 11.50
CA LEU A 23 1.28 4.02 10.91
C LEU A 23 1.52 2.53 11.22
N LEU A 24 2.77 2.06 11.13
CA LEU A 24 3.15 0.69 11.49
C LEU A 24 2.97 0.40 12.98
N ASN A 25 3.19 1.40 13.85
CA ASN A 25 2.95 1.32 15.29
C ASN A 25 1.47 1.50 15.69
N LYS A 26 0.55 1.61 14.71
CA LYS A 26 -0.89 1.82 14.92
C LYS A 26 -1.21 3.15 15.61
N GLU A 27 -0.31 4.13 15.51
CA GLU A 27 -0.48 5.49 15.99
C GLU A 27 -1.12 6.38 14.92
N PHE A 28 -2.35 6.03 14.49
CA PHE A 28 -3.02 6.64 13.32
C PHE A 28 -3.16 8.17 13.42
N TYR A 29 -3.40 8.70 14.62
CA TYR A 29 -3.49 10.15 14.85
C TYR A 29 -2.19 10.88 14.48
N PHE A 30 -1.04 10.35 14.91
CA PHE A 30 0.27 10.97 14.64
C PHE A 30 0.68 10.75 13.18
N ALA A 31 0.39 9.57 12.62
CA ALA A 31 0.62 9.28 11.21
C ALA A 31 -0.13 10.27 10.30
N ARG A 32 -1.43 10.49 10.52
CA ARG A 32 -2.24 11.46 9.76
C ARG A 32 -1.69 12.88 9.85
N LYS A 33 -1.27 13.32 11.05
CA LYS A 33 -0.64 14.64 11.22
C LYS A 33 0.62 14.80 10.38
N ALA A 34 1.49 13.79 10.39
CA ALA A 34 2.71 13.80 9.58
C ALA A 34 2.37 13.88 8.08
N PHE A 35 1.43 13.06 7.60
CA PHE A 35 1.02 13.05 6.18
C PHE A 35 0.28 14.32 5.75
N MET A 36 -0.53 14.93 6.61
CA MET A 36 -1.15 16.24 6.36
C MET A 36 -0.10 17.34 6.19
N HIS A 37 0.98 17.30 6.97
CA HIS A 37 2.06 18.29 6.88
C HIS A 37 2.73 18.29 5.51
N ILE A 38 2.94 17.09 4.94
CA ILE A 38 3.54 16.90 3.61
C ILE A 38 2.50 16.81 2.46
N ARG A 39 1.20 16.91 2.77
CA ARG A 39 0.07 16.85 1.83
C ARG A 39 0.01 15.57 0.98
N GLU A 40 0.43 14.45 1.57
CA GLU A 40 0.39 13.13 0.93
C GLU A 40 -1.00 12.48 1.13
N LEU A 41 -1.98 12.91 0.32
CA LEU A 41 -3.40 12.51 0.47
C LEU A 41 -3.60 11.00 0.50
N LYS A 42 -2.89 10.24 -0.37
CA LYS A 42 -2.99 8.78 -0.43
C LYS A 42 -2.66 8.13 0.92
N TYR A 43 -1.64 8.63 1.60
CA TYR A 43 -1.25 8.10 2.91
C TYR A 43 -2.25 8.47 4.01
N ILE A 44 -2.92 9.62 3.90
CA ILE A 44 -4.00 10.01 4.81
C ILE A 44 -5.17 9.04 4.68
N ASP A 45 -5.62 8.77 3.45
CA ASP A 45 -6.71 7.82 3.18
C ASP A 45 -6.36 6.40 3.67
N LEU A 46 -5.09 5.99 3.53
CA LEU A 46 -4.59 4.72 4.06
C LEU A 46 -4.64 4.68 5.59
N CYS A 47 -4.30 5.77 6.27
CA CYS A 47 -4.41 5.83 7.73
C CYS A 47 -5.86 5.66 8.19
N GLU A 48 -6.81 6.33 7.54
CA GLU A 48 -8.24 6.23 7.88
C GLU A 48 -8.75 4.80 7.65
N THR A 49 -8.43 4.21 6.50
CA THR A 49 -8.79 2.82 6.18
C THR A 49 -8.19 1.83 7.19
N ALA A 50 -6.92 2.01 7.56
CA ALA A 50 -6.24 1.14 8.52
C ALA A 50 -6.81 1.30 9.95
N GLU A 51 -7.17 2.52 10.34
CA GLU A 51 -7.83 2.81 11.62
C GLU A 51 -9.21 2.13 11.71
N GLU A 52 -10.02 2.22 10.64
CA GLU A 52 -11.30 1.51 10.54
C GLU A 52 -11.14 -0.01 10.64
N MET A 53 -10.18 -0.59 9.90
CA MET A 53 -9.88 -2.02 9.95
C MET A 53 -9.40 -2.47 11.34
N GLN A 54 -8.61 -1.63 12.03
CA GLN A 54 -8.16 -1.91 13.39
C GLN A 54 -9.33 -1.90 14.38
N ASN A 55 -10.27 -0.95 14.24
CA ASN A 55 -11.43 -0.84 15.13
C ASN A 55 -12.35 -2.06 15.05
N ILE A 56 -12.46 -2.70 13.88
CA ILE A 56 -13.21 -3.95 13.70
C ILE A 56 -12.36 -5.21 13.96
N ASN A 57 -11.14 -5.06 14.50
CA ASN A 57 -10.16 -6.14 14.74
C ASN A 57 -9.82 -6.99 13.51
N ASN A 58 -9.88 -6.39 12.32
CA ASN A 58 -9.60 -7.05 11.05
C ASN A 58 -8.36 -6.45 10.34
N LEU A 59 -7.55 -5.66 11.06
CA LEU A 59 -6.34 -5.11 10.48
C LEU A 59 -5.34 -6.23 10.22
N ASN A 60 -5.10 -6.48 8.93
CA ASN A 60 -4.05 -7.37 8.49
C ASN A 60 -2.76 -6.56 8.34
N GLU A 61 -1.78 -6.82 9.21
CA GLU A 61 -0.50 -6.11 9.22
C GLU A 61 0.28 -6.31 7.91
N THR A 62 0.18 -7.50 7.31
CA THR A 62 0.81 -7.79 6.02
C THR A 62 0.18 -6.98 4.89
N TRP A 63 -1.13 -6.75 4.93
CA TRP A 63 -1.80 -5.85 3.99
C TRP A 63 -1.29 -4.42 4.16
N LEU A 64 -1.26 -3.90 5.40
CA LEU A 64 -0.80 -2.54 5.66
C LEU A 64 0.65 -2.31 5.18
N GLN A 65 1.56 -3.23 5.48
CA GLN A 65 2.94 -3.17 5.00
C GLN A 65 3.03 -3.16 3.48
N SER A 66 2.19 -3.96 2.82
CA SER A 66 2.18 -4.07 1.36
C SER A 66 1.64 -2.80 0.69
N GLU A 67 0.60 -2.16 1.26
CA GLU A 67 0.10 -0.86 0.79
C GLU A 67 1.16 0.23 0.92
N ILE A 68 1.87 0.27 2.06
CA ILE A 68 2.98 1.22 2.27
C ILE A 68 4.07 1.01 1.21
N MET A 69 4.47 -0.24 0.93
CA MET A 69 5.44 -0.57 -0.10
C MET A 69 4.96 -0.15 -1.50
N ALA A 70 3.67 -0.35 -1.81
CA ALA A 70 3.09 0.07 -3.07
C ALA A 70 3.15 1.59 -3.24
N PHE A 71 2.84 2.36 -2.19
CA PHE A 71 2.91 3.82 -2.24
C PHE A 71 4.34 4.36 -2.30
N GLN A 72 5.31 3.62 -1.76
CA GLN A 72 6.74 3.89 -1.96
C GLN A 72 7.22 3.57 -3.40
N GLY A 73 6.37 3.00 -4.26
CA GLY A 73 6.73 2.57 -5.61
C GLY A 73 7.41 1.20 -5.67
N LYS A 74 7.52 0.49 -4.54
CA LYS A 74 8.11 -0.86 -4.44
C LYS A 74 7.08 -1.93 -4.78
N PHE A 75 6.44 -1.79 -5.94
CA PHE A 75 5.31 -2.63 -6.33
C PHE A 75 5.65 -4.13 -6.41
N LYS A 76 6.89 -4.48 -6.80
CA LYS A 76 7.34 -5.89 -6.83
C LYS A 76 7.40 -6.48 -5.43
N GLU A 77 7.92 -5.74 -4.46
CA GLU A 77 8.01 -6.17 -3.06
C GLU A 77 6.62 -6.28 -2.43
N ALA A 78 5.76 -5.30 -2.68
CA ALA A 78 4.35 -5.33 -2.27
C ALA A 78 3.63 -6.58 -2.81
N ALA A 79 3.75 -6.86 -4.11
CA ALA A 79 3.14 -8.04 -4.72
C ALA A 79 3.69 -9.36 -4.12
N MET A 80 5.01 -9.46 -3.91
CA MET A 80 5.60 -10.64 -3.25
C MET A 80 5.08 -10.83 -1.82
N ASN A 81 4.87 -9.74 -1.09
CA ASN A 81 4.35 -9.79 0.27
C ASN A 81 2.89 -10.29 0.29
N TYR A 82 2.05 -9.82 -0.63
CA TYR A 82 0.68 -10.35 -0.81
C TYR A 82 0.63 -11.83 -1.16
N ILE A 83 1.52 -12.30 -2.04
CA ILE A 83 1.60 -13.72 -2.41
C ILE A 83 1.95 -14.57 -1.18
N LYS A 84 2.94 -14.15 -0.39
CA LYS A 84 3.32 -14.83 0.86
C LYS A 84 2.19 -14.84 1.88
N ALA A 85 1.39 -13.77 1.92
CA ALA A 85 0.21 -13.66 2.78
C ALA A 85 -1.00 -14.47 2.30
N GLY A 86 -0.91 -15.14 1.14
CA GLY A 86 -2.03 -15.84 0.51
C GLY A 86 -3.10 -14.91 -0.07
N GLN A 87 -2.84 -13.61 -0.16
CA GLN A 87 -3.72 -12.59 -0.76
C GLN A 87 -3.40 -12.41 -2.25
N THR A 88 -3.48 -13.52 -3.01
CA THR A 88 -3.14 -13.57 -4.44
C THR A 88 -3.87 -12.50 -5.26
N ASP A 89 -5.14 -12.24 -4.96
CA ASP A 89 -5.98 -11.29 -5.71
C ASP A 89 -5.38 -9.87 -5.71
N LYS A 90 -4.88 -9.40 -4.55
CA LYS A 90 -4.22 -8.08 -4.45
C LYS A 90 -2.89 -8.03 -5.21
N ALA A 91 -2.13 -9.13 -5.22
CA ALA A 91 -0.92 -9.22 -6.03
C ALA A 91 -1.23 -9.15 -7.54
N VAL A 92 -2.34 -9.76 -7.98
CA VAL A 92 -2.84 -9.65 -9.36
C VAL A 92 -3.20 -8.20 -9.69
N GLU A 93 -3.93 -7.51 -8.81
CA GLU A 93 -4.28 -6.09 -8.99
C GLU A 93 -3.04 -5.22 -9.17
N ILE A 94 -2.00 -5.42 -8.34
CA ILE A 94 -0.72 -4.72 -8.50
C ILE A 94 -0.10 -5.00 -9.87
N TYR A 95 0.06 -6.26 -10.28
CA TYR A 95 0.65 -6.57 -11.58
C TYR A 95 -0.16 -6.03 -12.75
N THR A 96 -1.49 -6.02 -12.62
CA THR A 96 -2.41 -5.44 -13.61
C THR A 96 -2.22 -3.93 -13.72
N SER A 97 -2.10 -3.22 -12.60
CA SER A 97 -1.82 -1.77 -12.58
C SER A 97 -0.49 -1.41 -13.26
N LEU A 98 0.50 -2.31 -13.19
CA LEU A 98 1.81 -2.19 -13.83
C LEU A 98 1.82 -2.63 -15.30
N LYS A 99 0.67 -3.04 -15.87
CA LYS A 99 0.54 -3.62 -17.21
C LYS A 99 1.35 -4.92 -17.41
N LYS A 100 1.71 -5.60 -16.32
CA LYS A 100 2.39 -6.90 -16.30
C LYS A 100 1.38 -8.04 -16.36
N PHE A 101 0.60 -8.07 -17.44
CA PHE A 101 -0.52 -9.01 -17.59
C PHE A 101 -0.06 -10.47 -17.67
N THR A 102 1.14 -10.74 -18.20
CA THR A 102 1.70 -12.09 -18.27
C THR A 102 1.99 -12.63 -16.87
N GLU A 103 2.67 -11.84 -16.03
CA GLU A 103 2.94 -12.21 -14.64
C GLU A 103 1.65 -12.33 -13.81
N ALA A 104 0.67 -11.45 -14.03
CA ALA A 104 -0.63 -11.52 -13.38
C ALA A 104 -1.35 -12.85 -13.71
N LYS A 105 -1.42 -13.23 -15.00
CA LYS A 105 -2.03 -14.50 -15.44
C LYS A 105 -1.32 -15.72 -14.87
N GLU A 106 0.02 -15.70 -14.86
CA GLU A 106 0.82 -16.77 -14.25
C GLU A 106 0.56 -16.91 -12.75
N LEU A 107 0.37 -15.78 -12.05
CA LEU A 107 0.02 -15.78 -10.64
C LEU A 107 -1.34 -16.44 -10.39
N ILE A 108 -2.35 -16.06 -11.16
CA ILE A 108 -3.70 -16.66 -11.12
C ILE A 108 -3.61 -18.15 -11.42
N ARG A 109 -2.84 -18.56 -12.43
CA ARG A 109 -2.69 -19.99 -12.78
C ARG A 109 -2.09 -20.79 -11.63
N LYS A 110 -1.10 -20.24 -10.92
CA LYS A 110 -0.37 -20.94 -9.85
C LYS A 110 -1.11 -20.94 -8.51
N HIS A 111 -1.84 -19.87 -8.20
CA HIS A 111 -2.42 -19.64 -6.88
C HIS A 111 -3.95 -19.41 -6.91
N GLY A 112 -4.57 -19.53 -8.08
CA GLY A 112 -6.00 -19.35 -8.28
C GLY A 112 -6.77 -20.45 -7.56
N LYS A 113 -7.29 -20.11 -6.38
CA LYS A 113 -8.34 -20.89 -5.72
C LYS A 113 -9.63 -20.69 -6.51
N GLY A 114 -9.85 -21.49 -7.56
CA GLY A 114 -11.16 -21.84 -8.10
C GLY A 114 -12.22 -20.74 -8.20
N LYS A 115 -11.88 -19.51 -8.60
CA LYS A 115 -12.83 -18.46 -8.96
C LYS A 115 -12.34 -17.72 -10.19
N MET A 116 -12.44 -18.40 -11.33
CA MET A 116 -12.58 -17.73 -12.61
C MET A 116 -13.69 -18.47 -13.36
N GLY A 117 -14.93 -18.15 -12.99
CA GLY A 117 -16.03 -18.27 -13.93
C GLY A 117 -15.77 -17.21 -15.00
N ASP A 118 -15.49 -17.70 -16.20
CA ASP A 118 -15.43 -17.01 -17.49
C ASP A 118 -15.87 -15.53 -17.48
N GLN A 119 -14.91 -14.62 -17.57
CA GLN A 119 -15.15 -13.32 -18.19
C GLN A 119 -14.04 -13.01 -19.21
N PRO A 120 -14.38 -12.93 -20.51
CA PRO A 120 -13.44 -12.69 -21.58
C PRO A 120 -13.16 -11.18 -21.67
N TYR A 121 -12.03 -10.74 -21.14
CA TYR A 121 -11.61 -9.35 -21.30
C TYR A 121 -11.03 -9.14 -22.70
N LEU A 122 -11.91 -8.61 -23.57
CA LEU A 122 -11.70 -7.75 -24.73
C LEU A 122 -10.33 -7.84 -25.44
N ASN A 123 -10.35 -8.46 -26.62
CA ASN A 123 -9.44 -8.09 -27.70
C ASN A 123 -9.82 -6.69 -28.21
N PRO A 124 -8.90 -5.73 -28.28
CA PRO A 124 -9.05 -4.61 -29.20
C PRO A 124 -8.89 -5.16 -30.63
N GLN A 125 -9.92 -4.98 -31.48
CA GLN A 125 -9.74 -5.04 -32.92
C GLN A 125 -8.91 -3.84 -33.40
#